data_AF-A0A379GE19-F1
#
_entry.id   AF-A0A379GE19-F1
#
_cell.length_a   1.000
_cell.length_b   1.000
_cell.length_c   1.000
_cell.angle_alpha   90.00
_cell.angle_beta   90.00
_cell.angle_gamma   90.00
#
_symmetry.space_group_name_H-M   'P 1'
#
loop_
_entity.id
_entity.type
_entity.pdbx_description
1 polymer ?
#
loop_
_entity_poly.entity_id
_entity_poly.type
_entity_poly.pdbx_seq_one_letter_code
_entity_poly.pdbx_strand_id
1 'polypeptide(L)' 'MVDAGLIVLTAFISPYQQDRQQVRERFAQGRFIEIFVDTPLALCEARDPKGLYQKARRGEIKQFSGIDSPYEPPTAQKFI' A
#
# COMPACT_ATOMS: atom_id res chain seq x y z
N MET A 1 5.06 6.17 19.01
CA MET A 1 5.74 7.15 18.12
C MET A 1 4.82 8.33 17.80
N VAL A 2 3.60 8.11 17.28
CA VAL A 2 2.61 9.20 17.08
C VAL A 2 2.25 9.90 18.40
N ASP A 3 2.09 9.13 19.48
CA ASP A 3 1.80 9.68 20.83
C ASP A 3 2.94 10.51 21.41
N ALA A 4 4.16 10.36 20.87
CA ALA A 4 5.32 11.18 21.24
C ALA A 4 5.36 12.54 20.50
N GLY A 5 4.29 12.90 19.78
CA GLY A 5 4.20 14.16 19.03
C GLY A 5 4.92 14.17 17.69
N LEU A 6 5.41 13.02 17.22
CA LEU A 6 6.13 12.90 15.95
C LEU A 6 5.19 12.76 14.75
N ILE A 7 5.63 13.25 13.60
CA ILE A 7 5.08 12.87 12.30
C ILE A 7 5.66 11.50 11.93
N VAL A 8 4.79 10.52 11.71
CA VAL A 8 5.20 9.14 11.38
C VAL A 8 4.75 8.81 9.97
N LEU A 9 5.70 8.35 9.15
CA LEU A 9 5.46 7.93 7.78
C LEU A 9 5.56 6.41 7.69
N THR A 10 4.60 5.79 7.03
CA THR A 10 4.60 4.34 6.74
C THR A 10 4.39 4.13 5.25
N ALA A 11 5.17 3.21 4.66
CA ALA A 11 5.16 2.92 3.23
C ALA A 11 5.02 1.41 3.00
N PHE A 12 3.90 0.86 3.48
CA PHE A 12 3.51 -0.53 3.26
C PHE A 12 2.58 -0.62 2.05
N ILE A 13 2.52 -1.79 1.41
CA ILE A 13 1.62 -2.02 0.26
C ILE A 13 0.14 -1.88 0.68
N SER A 14 -0.21 -2.39 1.86
CA SER A 14 -1.55 -2.28 2.46
C SER A 14 -2.69 -2.53 1.45
N PRO A 15 -2.78 -3.73 0.84
CA PRO A 15 -3.63 -3.96 -0.33
C PRO A 15 -5.13 -3.94 -0.01
N TYR A 16 -5.53 -4.28 1.21
CA TYR A 16 -6.95 -4.41 1.59
C TYR A 16 -7.51 -3.13 2.20
N GLN A 17 -8.69 -2.70 1.72
CA GLN A 17 -9.38 -1.53 2.25
C GLN A 17 -9.72 -1.69 3.73
N GLN A 18 -10.17 -2.89 4.13
CA GLN A 18 -10.55 -3.19 5.50
C GLN A 18 -9.39 -2.96 6.49
N ASP A 19 -8.17 -3.32 6.13
CA ASP A 19 -7.00 -3.15 7.00
C ASP A 19 -6.64 -1.67 7.13
N ARG A 20 -6.70 -0.90 6.03
CA ARG A 20 -6.46 0.54 6.04
C ARG A 20 -7.52 1.27 6.87
N GLN A 21 -8.78 0.84 6.81
CA GLN A 21 -9.86 1.36 7.63
C GLN A 21 -9.65 1.07 9.12
N GLN A 22 -9.32 -0.18 9.48
CA GLN A 22 -9.03 -0.56 10.87
C GLN A 22 -7.89 0.25 11.48
N VAL A 23 -6.85 0.56 10.69
CA VAL A 23 -5.74 1.42 11.16
C VAL A 23 -6.21 2.86 11.32
N ARG A 24 -6.96 3.42 10.35
CA ARG A 24 -7.50 4.78 10.42
C ARG A 24 -8.35 5.00 11.67
N GLU A 25 -9.22 4.04 12.01
CA GLU A 25 -10.14 4.12 13.16
C GLU A 25 -9.42 4.14 14.52
N ARG A 26 -8.13 3.75 14.58
CA ARG A 26 -7.32 3.82 15.81
C ARG A 26 -6.82 5.23 16.12
N PHE A 27 -6.97 6.18 15.19
CA PHE A 27 -6.52 7.55 15.35
C PHE A 27 -7.71 8.51 15.43
N ALA A 28 -7.56 9.57 16.22
CA ALA A 28 -8.53 10.65 16.24
C ALA A 28 -8.69 11.28 14.84
N GLN A 29 -9.86 11.88 14.59
CA GLN A 29 -10.15 12.56 13.34
C GLN A 29 -9.04 13.58 12.99
N GLY A 30 -8.56 13.54 11.74
CA GLY A 30 -7.48 14.42 11.27
C GLY A 30 -6.06 14.02 11.67
N ARG A 31 -5.88 12.94 12.46
CA ARG A 31 -4.55 12.44 12.87
C ARG A 31 -4.02 11.30 12.00
N PHE A 32 -4.81 10.84 11.04
CA PHE A 32 -4.41 9.84 10.06
C PHE A 32 -4.65 10.36 8.64
N ILE A 33 -3.62 10.28 7.81
CA ILE A 33 -3.65 10.68 6.41
C ILE A 33 -3.30 9.45 5.57
N GLU A 34 -4.19 9.10 4.64
CA GLU A 34 -3.94 8.06 3.65
C GLU A 34 -3.52 8.73 2.34
N ILE A 35 -2.40 8.27 1.77
CA ILE A 35 -1.87 8.72 0.48
C ILE A 35 -1.87 7.51 -0.45
N PHE A 36 -2.54 7.62 -1.60
CA PHE A 36 -2.56 6.58 -2.60
C PHE A 36 -1.53 6.89 -3.70
N VAL A 37 -0.49 6.08 -3.79
CA VAL A 37 0.50 6.19 -4.87
C VAL A 37 0.02 5.34 -6.05
N ASP A 38 -0.83 5.94 -6.90
CA ASP A 38 -1.49 5.27 -8.03
C ASP A 38 -0.57 5.12 -9.26
N THR A 39 0.52 4.36 -9.08
CA THR A 39 1.40 4.03 -10.21
C THR A 39 0.86 2.79 -10.94
N PRO A 40 0.68 2.82 -12.27
CA PRO A 40 0.23 1.67 -13.03
C PRO A 40 1.12 0.44 -12.82
N LEU A 41 0.50 -0.73 -12.66
CA LEU A 41 1.21 -2.01 -12.42
C LEU A 41 2.32 -2.26 -13.44
N ALA A 42 2.07 -2.01 -14.73
CA ALA A 42 3.06 -2.20 -15.79
C ALA A 42 4.34 -1.37 -15.56
N LEU A 43 4.21 -0.16 -14.99
CA LEU A 43 5.36 0.69 -14.67
C LEU A 43 6.08 0.21 -13.41
N CYS A 44 5.35 -0.28 -12.41
CA CYS A 44 5.93 -0.94 -11.24
C CYS A 44 6.73 -2.19 -11.62
N GLU A 45 6.17 -3.04 -12.50
CA GLU A 45 6.83 -4.22 -13.06
C GLU A 45 8.06 -3.86 -13.89
N ALA A 46 7.99 -2.81 -14.71
CA ALA A 46 9.13 -2.35 -15.50
C ALA A 46 10.29 -1.83 -14.62
N ARG A 47 9.97 -1.21 -13.46
CA ARG A 47 10.97 -0.69 -12.54
C ARG A 47 11.64 -1.80 -11.71
N ASP A 48 10.87 -2.77 -11.24
CA ASP A 48 11.22 -3.93 -10.40
C ASP A 48 12.61 -3.86 -9.70
N PRO A 49 12.85 -2.88 -8.80
CA PRO A 49 14.18 -2.59 -8.28
C PRO A 49 14.77 -3.71 -7.42
N LYS A 50 13.91 -4.64 -6.98
CA LYS A 50 14.27 -5.78 -6.13
C LYS A 50 14.13 -7.13 -6.84
N GLY A 51 13.74 -7.15 -8.12
CA GLY A 51 13.51 -8.38 -8.86
C GLY A 51 12.32 -9.21 -8.33
N LEU A 52 11.41 -8.60 -7.57
CA LEU A 52 10.31 -9.31 -6.91
C LEU A 52 9.17 -9.61 -7.88
N TYR A 53 8.86 -8.68 -8.79
CA TYR A 53 7.86 -8.93 -9.83
C TYR A 53 8.31 -10.06 -10.76
N GLN A 54 9.59 -10.06 -11.16
CA GLN A 54 10.14 -11.15 -11.97
C GLN A 54 10.05 -12.52 -11.26
N LYS A 55 10.39 -12.58 -9.96
CA LYS A 55 10.27 -13.82 -9.16
C LYS A 55 8.81 -14.28 -9.04
N ALA A 56 7.89 -13.36 -8.80
CA ALA A 56 6.46 -13.66 -8.72
C ALA A 56 5.90 -14.16 -10.07
N ARG A 57 6.30 -13.55 -11.20
CA ARG A 57 5.93 -14.02 -12.55
C ARG A 57 6.46 -15.43 -12.87
N ARG A 58 7.59 -15.83 -12.29
CA ARG A 58 8.12 -17.21 -12.38
C ARG A 58 7.47 -18.19 -11.38
N GLY A 59 6.55 -17.73 -10.54
CA GLY A 59 5.86 -18.55 -9.53
C GLY A 59 6.70 -18.86 -8.29
N GLU A 60 7.85 -18.22 -8.11
CA GLU A 60 8.72 -18.41 -6.93
C GLU A 60 8.15 -17.72 -5.69
N ILE A 61 7.34 -16.67 -5.88
CA ILE A 61 6.64 -15.94 -4.82
C ILE A 61 5.14 -16.04 -5.10
N LYS A 62 4.40 -16.53 -4.11
CA LYS A 62 2.94 -16.63 -4.13
C LYS A 62 2.31 -15.47 -3.36
N GLN A 63 1.05 -15.19 -3.62
CA GLN A 63 0.23 -14.14 -2.98
C GLN A 63 0.84 -12.74 -3.10
N PHE A 64 1.45 -12.47 -4.26
CA PHE A 64 2.06 -11.20 -4.61
C PHE A 64 1.01 -10.19 -5.08
N SER A 65 0.95 -9.05 -4.37
CA SER A 65 -0.01 -7.98 -4.67
C SER A 65 0.14 -7.45 -6.09
N GLY A 66 -0.97 -7.44 -6.83
CA GLY A 66 -1.01 -7.01 -8.23
C GLY A 66 -0.71 -8.12 -9.26
N ILE A 67 -0.28 -9.32 -8.84
CA ILE A 67 -0.15 -10.49 -9.72
C ILE A 67 -1.22 -11.52 -9.38
N ASP A 68 -1.10 -12.19 -8.22
CA ASP A 68 -1.96 -13.30 -7.79
C ASP A 68 -2.70 -13.00 -6.47
N SER A 69 -2.50 -11.81 -5.90
CA SER A 69 -3.29 -11.25 -4.81
C SER A 69 -3.84 -9.87 -5.21
N PRO A 70 -5.08 -9.52 -4.83
CA PRO A 70 -5.68 -8.25 -5.22
C PRO A 70 -4.99 -7.05 -4.56
N TYR A 71 -5.15 -5.89 -5.19
CA TYR A 71 -4.94 -4.59 -4.58
C TYR A 71 -6.26 -3.84 -4.69
N GLU A 72 -6.86 -3.48 -3.56
CA GLU A 72 -8.13 -2.76 -3.50
C GLU A 72 -7.83 -1.26 -3.40
N PRO A 73 -8.05 -0.46 -4.47
CA PRO A 73 -7.76 0.97 -4.45
C PRO A 73 -8.56 1.68 -3.35
N PRO A 74 -8.02 2.71 -2.68
CA PRO A 74 -8.79 3.50 -1.70
C PRO A 74 -10.00 4.18 -2.33
N THR A 75 -11.16 4.14 -1.66
CA THR A 75 -12.41 4.75 -2.13
C THR A 75 -12.47 6.26 -1.94
N ALA A 76 -11.72 6.78 -0.97
CA ALA A 76 -11.61 8.20 -0.67
C ALA A 76 -10.15 8.66 -0.85
N GLN A 77 -9.79 9.04 -2.06
CA GLN A 77 -8.48 9.62 -2.37
C GLN A 77 -8.44 11.03 -1.79
N LYS A 78 -7.60 11.26 -0.77
CA LYS A 78 -7.47 12.59 -0.15
C LYS A 78 -6.46 13.48 -0.86
N PHE A 79 -5.52 12.90 -1.61
CA PHE A 79 -4.46 13.64 -2.30
C PHE A 79 -4.02 12.88 -3.55
N ILE A 80 -3.93 13.61 -4.68
CA ILE A 80 -3.32 13.20 -5.96
C ILE A 80 -1.90 13.74 -5.98
#